data_AF-A0A125MET3-F1
#
_entry.id   AF-A0A125MET3-F1
#
_cell.length_a   1.000
_cell.length_b   1.000
_cell.length_c   1.000
_cell.angle_alpha   90.00
_cell.angle_beta   90.00
_cell.angle_gamma   90.00
#
_symmetry.space_group_name_H-M   'P 1'
#
loop_
_entity.id
_entity.type
_entity.pdbx_description
1 polymer ?
#
loop_
_entity_poly.entity_id
_entity_poly.type
_entity_poly.pdbx_seq_one_letter_code
_entity_poly.pdbx_strand_id
1 'polypeptide(L)'
;MEIEKIYPPYIYSIKYDDEDVNEFERLFENWRDLDVVVDFFEKNKEHLKSKVWSAVCEPEAAAYQVSEEADDLEILFRKLYFNAKEKNKPDFDSHFKFLDGKYKFEFEYAPMKSYGTESPSFIRLYAIKMGANRYIIVGGGIKLCKTIQESPYLKDHIIQNIDKVRAWLKCYGIYEENEFTN
;
A
#
# COMPACT_ATOMS: atom_id res chain seq x y z
N MET A 1 16.03 -9.30 2.13
CA MET A 1 14.58 -9.07 2.00
C MET A 1 13.91 -10.42 1.91
N GLU A 2 12.75 -10.57 2.54
CA GLU A 2 11.97 -11.81 2.55
C GLU A 2 10.55 -11.53 2.06
N ILE A 3 9.89 -12.54 1.46
CA ILE A 3 8.48 -12.46 1.07
C ILE A 3 7.66 -13.24 2.10
N GLU A 4 6.83 -12.53 2.86
CA GLU A 4 5.96 -13.12 3.87
C GLU A 4 4.51 -13.28 3.36
N LYS A 5 3.81 -14.30 3.87
CA LYS A 5 2.46 -14.67 3.46
C LYS A 5 1.43 -13.86 4.25
N ILE A 6 0.52 -13.17 3.57
CA ILE A 6 -0.59 -12.45 4.21
C ILE A 6 -1.92 -13.18 3.93
N TYR A 7 -2.29 -13.29 2.65
CA TYR A 7 -3.46 -14.03 2.18
C TYR A 7 -3.08 -14.98 1.03
N PRO A 8 -2.33 -16.07 1.29
CA PRO A 8 -1.86 -16.97 0.23
C PRO A 8 -3.04 -17.69 -0.47
N PRO A 9 -3.01 -17.90 -1.80
CA PRO A 9 -1.90 -17.64 -2.73
C PRO A 9 -1.88 -16.23 -3.37
N TYR A 10 -2.61 -15.26 -2.79
CA TYR A 10 -2.95 -14.01 -3.46
C TYR A 10 -2.13 -12.81 -2.99
N ILE A 11 -2.03 -12.58 -1.68
CA ILE A 11 -1.32 -11.42 -1.11
C ILE A 11 -0.14 -11.86 -0.27
N TYR A 12 0.99 -11.23 -0.54
CA TYR A 12 2.25 -11.36 0.19
C TYR A 12 2.75 -9.96 0.53
N SER A 13 3.74 -9.86 1.40
CA SER A 13 4.38 -8.59 1.75
C SER A 13 5.88 -8.76 1.89
N ILE A 14 6.63 -7.73 1.50
CA ILE A 14 8.07 -7.69 1.75
C ILE A 14 8.33 -7.41 3.23
N LYS A 15 9.26 -8.17 3.80
CA LYS A 15 10.00 -7.81 5.00
C LYS A 15 11.41 -7.36 4.59
N TYR A 16 11.76 -6.13 4.92
CA TYR A 16 13.09 -5.58 4.62
C TYR A 16 14.12 -6.09 5.64
N ASP A 17 15.41 -6.12 5.27
CA ASP A 17 16.48 -6.77 6.05
C ASP A 17 16.63 -6.24 7.48
N ASP A 18 16.29 -4.96 7.69
CA ASP A 18 16.43 -4.27 8.98
C ASP A 18 15.09 -4.04 9.70
N GLU A 19 14.01 -4.69 9.24
CA GLU A 19 12.66 -4.55 9.80
C GLU A 19 12.24 -5.86 10.49
N ASP A 20 11.58 -5.76 11.65
CA ASP A 20 11.14 -6.94 12.42
C ASP A 20 9.90 -7.60 11.81
N VAL A 21 9.06 -6.82 11.13
CA VAL A 21 7.78 -7.22 10.55
C VAL A 21 7.71 -6.87 9.06
N ASN A 22 6.81 -7.51 8.32
CA ASN A 22 6.57 -7.18 6.92
C ASN A 22 5.85 -5.83 6.76
N GLU A 23 5.96 -5.23 5.56
CA GLU A 23 5.38 -3.92 5.27
C GLU A 23 3.87 -3.85 5.47
N PHE A 24 3.10 -4.91 5.19
CA PHE A 24 1.65 -4.91 5.39
C PHE A 24 1.36 -4.69 6.89
N GLU A 25 1.91 -5.54 7.75
CA GLU A 25 1.76 -5.44 9.21
C GLU A 25 2.25 -4.08 9.72
N ARG A 26 3.48 -3.69 9.38
CA ARG A 26 4.07 -2.40 9.77
C ARG A 26 3.18 -1.21 9.42
N LEU A 27 2.59 -1.20 8.22
CA LEU A 27 1.74 -0.09 7.76
C LEU A 27 0.43 -0.03 8.53
N PHE A 28 -0.25 -1.16 8.71
CA PHE A 28 -1.52 -1.22 9.40
C PHE A 28 -1.38 -0.92 10.90
N GLU A 29 -0.29 -1.34 11.54
CA GLU A 29 0.01 -0.94 12.92
C GLU A 29 0.25 0.58 13.01
N ASN A 30 1.09 1.14 12.14
CA ASN A 30 1.36 2.58 12.15
C ASN A 30 0.14 3.44 11.85
N TRP A 31 -0.78 2.99 10.98
CA TRP A 31 -2.01 3.73 10.68
C TRP A 31 -3.03 3.71 11.81
N ARG A 32 -2.92 2.76 12.74
CA ARG A 32 -3.78 2.65 13.93
C ARG A 32 -3.19 3.33 15.17
N ASP A 33 -1.90 3.65 15.15
CA ASP A 33 -1.28 4.45 16.18
C ASP A 33 -1.72 5.91 16.04
N LEU A 34 -2.82 6.25 16.71
CA LEU A 34 -3.41 7.58 16.66
C LEU A 34 -2.41 8.66 17.10
N ASP A 35 -1.58 8.40 18.10
CA ASP A 35 -0.61 9.39 18.59
C ASP A 35 0.41 9.71 17.50
N VAL A 36 0.98 8.69 16.86
CA VAL A 36 1.93 8.85 15.74
C VAL A 36 1.28 9.56 14.54
N VAL A 37 0.05 9.20 14.21
CA VAL A 37 -0.65 9.76 13.04
C VAL A 37 -1.09 11.21 13.29
N VAL A 38 -1.56 11.55 14.49
CA VAL A 38 -1.85 12.94 14.88
C VAL A 38 -0.57 13.78 14.78
N ASP A 39 0.54 13.28 15.32
CA ASP A 39 1.84 13.93 15.24
C ASP A 39 2.28 14.19 13.79
N PHE A 40 2.03 13.23 12.90
CA PHE A 40 2.28 13.39 11.47
C PHE A 40 1.42 14.51 10.88
N PHE A 41 0.11 14.54 11.16
CA PHE A 41 -0.77 15.58 10.64
C PHE A 41 -0.48 16.95 11.23
N GLU A 42 -0.13 17.08 12.50
CA GLU A 42 0.27 18.36 13.11
C GLU A 42 1.50 18.96 12.42
N LYS A 43 2.50 18.12 12.14
CA LYS A 43 3.71 18.53 11.39
C LYS A 43 3.39 18.95 9.95
N ASN A 44 2.28 18.47 9.38
CA ASN A 44 1.91 18.67 7.98
C ASN A 44 0.58 19.42 7.78
N LYS A 45 0.05 20.08 8.81
CA LYS A 45 -1.33 20.61 8.82
C LYS A 45 -1.66 21.62 7.74
N GLU A 46 -0.65 22.32 7.21
CA GLU A 46 -0.86 23.23 6.08
C GLU A 46 -1.41 22.50 4.84
N HIS A 47 -1.09 21.22 4.65
CA HIS A 47 -1.65 20.41 3.57
C HIS A 47 -3.14 20.09 3.77
N LEU A 48 -3.62 20.02 5.01
CA LEU A 48 -5.03 19.78 5.34
C LEU A 48 -5.95 20.98 4.99
N LYS A 49 -5.37 22.18 4.79
CA LYS A 49 -6.12 23.37 4.34
C LYS A 49 -6.51 23.33 2.86
N SER A 50 -6.04 22.33 2.11
CA SER A 50 -6.38 22.20 0.70
C SER A 50 -7.88 21.91 0.50
N LYS A 51 -8.42 22.29 -0.66
CA LYS A 51 -9.82 22.00 -1.02
C LYS A 51 -10.18 20.50 -0.97
N VAL A 52 -9.19 19.61 -1.11
CA VAL A 52 -9.43 18.16 -1.05
C VAL A 52 -9.78 17.73 0.37
N TRP A 53 -9.11 18.32 1.37
CA TRP A 53 -9.21 17.94 2.78
C TRP A 53 -10.07 18.89 3.60
N SER A 54 -10.81 19.82 2.96
CA SER A 54 -11.61 20.81 3.69
C SER A 54 -12.73 20.20 4.54
N ALA A 55 -13.11 18.94 4.30
CA ALA A 55 -14.05 18.20 5.12
C ALA A 55 -13.41 17.62 6.40
N VAL A 56 -12.09 17.41 6.38
CA VAL A 56 -11.30 16.79 7.45
C VAL A 56 -9.98 17.57 7.57
N CYS A 57 -10.10 18.80 8.08
CA CYS A 57 -8.99 19.76 8.14
C CYS A 57 -8.24 19.77 9.47
N GLU A 58 -8.80 19.16 10.51
CA GLU A 58 -8.18 19.05 11.83
C GLU A 58 -7.33 17.78 11.92
N PRO A 59 -6.10 17.84 12.47
CA PRO A 59 -5.19 16.70 12.58
C PRO A 59 -5.80 15.46 13.24
N GLU A 60 -6.54 15.62 14.33
CA GLU A 60 -7.18 14.52 15.06
C GLU A 60 -8.28 13.84 14.23
N ALA A 61 -9.08 14.64 13.51
CA ALA A 61 -10.11 14.10 12.62
C ALA A 61 -9.48 13.35 11.44
N ALA A 62 -8.37 13.86 10.89
CA ALA A 62 -7.64 13.19 9.81
C ALA A 62 -6.98 11.90 10.28
N ALA A 63 -6.43 11.88 11.51
CA ALA A 63 -5.88 10.68 12.12
C ALA A 63 -6.94 9.61 12.38
N TYR A 64 -8.11 10.01 12.87
CA TYR A 64 -9.24 9.11 13.05
C TYR A 64 -9.68 8.48 11.73
N GLN A 65 -9.81 9.29 10.66
CA GLN A 65 -10.13 8.77 9.33
C GLN A 65 -9.06 7.78 8.83
N VAL A 66 -7.77 8.04 9.04
CA VAL A 66 -6.69 7.10 8.68
C VAL A 66 -6.85 5.77 9.41
N SER A 67 -7.17 5.79 10.70
CA SER A 67 -7.40 4.57 11.49
C SER A 67 -8.63 3.80 10.99
N GLU A 68 -9.74 4.48 10.70
CA GLU A 68 -10.95 3.84 10.15
C GLU A 68 -10.68 3.25 8.75
N GLU A 69 -10.00 4.00 7.87
CA GLU A 69 -9.60 3.51 6.55
C GLU A 69 -8.71 2.26 6.65
N ALA A 70 -7.84 2.17 7.67
CA ALA A 70 -6.99 1.00 7.89
C ALA A 70 -7.82 -0.23 8.29
N ASP A 71 -8.74 -0.09 9.24
CA ASP A 71 -9.63 -1.18 9.65
C ASP A 71 -10.50 -1.68 8.49
N ASP A 72 -11.11 -0.75 7.76
CA ASP A 72 -11.97 -1.08 6.63
C ASP A 72 -11.19 -1.70 5.47
N LEU A 73 -9.94 -1.26 5.24
CA LEU A 73 -9.11 -1.83 4.18
C LEU A 73 -8.68 -3.27 4.50
N GLU A 74 -8.40 -3.63 5.76
CA GLU A 74 -8.15 -5.02 6.13
C GLU A 74 -9.41 -5.89 5.99
N ILE A 75 -10.58 -5.37 6.38
CA ILE A 75 -11.87 -6.05 6.17
C ILE A 75 -12.09 -6.28 4.66
N LEU A 76 -11.81 -5.28 3.83
CA LEU A 76 -11.89 -5.39 2.39
C LEU A 76 -10.93 -6.43 1.85
N PHE A 77 -9.65 -6.44 2.26
CA PHE A 77 -8.68 -7.44 1.83
C PHE A 77 -9.14 -8.86 2.17
N ARG A 78 -9.70 -9.08 3.37
CA ARG A 78 -10.30 -10.37 3.74
C ARG A 78 -11.47 -10.75 2.83
N LYS A 79 -12.34 -9.80 2.48
CA LYS A 79 -13.45 -10.03 1.53
C LYS A 79 -12.94 -10.37 0.13
N LEU A 80 -11.95 -9.64 -0.38
CA LEU A 80 -11.33 -9.88 -1.69
C LEU A 80 -10.64 -11.25 -1.73
N TYR A 81 -10.02 -11.68 -0.63
CA TYR A 81 -9.43 -13.01 -0.49
C TYR A 81 -10.47 -14.13 -0.69
N PHE A 82 -11.61 -14.06 0.00
CA PHE A 82 -12.68 -15.04 -0.18
C PHE A 82 -13.27 -14.98 -1.59
N ASN A 83 -13.50 -13.78 -2.12
CA ASN A 83 -13.98 -13.62 -3.49
C ASN A 83 -13.03 -14.24 -4.51
N ALA A 84 -11.71 -14.01 -4.40
CA ALA A 84 -10.71 -14.60 -5.29
C ALA A 84 -10.72 -16.14 -5.20
N LYS A 85 -10.80 -16.70 -3.99
CA LYS A 85 -10.89 -18.15 -3.75
C LYS A 85 -12.13 -18.77 -4.40
N GLU A 86 -13.25 -18.07 -4.37
CA GLU A 86 -14.52 -18.51 -4.96
C GLU A 86 -14.67 -18.12 -6.44
N LYS A 87 -13.66 -17.47 -7.04
CA LYS A 87 -13.69 -16.89 -8.39
C LYS A 87 -14.82 -15.87 -8.59
N ASN A 88 -15.20 -15.19 -7.52
CA ASN A 88 -16.18 -14.11 -7.46
C ASN A 88 -15.52 -12.73 -7.61
N LYS A 89 -16.32 -11.72 -7.96
CA LYS A 89 -15.90 -10.32 -8.06
C LYS A 89 -16.64 -9.46 -7.02
N PRO A 90 -16.06 -8.34 -6.56
CA PRO A 90 -14.71 -7.88 -6.84
C PRO A 90 -13.64 -8.74 -6.14
N ASP A 91 -12.53 -8.98 -6.83
CA ASP A 91 -11.31 -9.65 -6.31
C ASP A 91 -10.12 -8.67 -6.32
N PHE A 92 -8.91 -9.15 -6.02
CA PHE A 92 -7.72 -8.29 -5.98
C PHE A 92 -7.41 -7.63 -7.33
N ASP A 93 -7.61 -8.34 -8.45
CA ASP A 93 -7.45 -7.76 -9.80
C ASP A 93 -8.49 -6.67 -10.10
N SER A 94 -9.66 -6.72 -9.46
CA SER A 94 -10.67 -5.65 -9.55
C SER A 94 -10.27 -4.43 -8.71
N HIS A 95 -9.60 -4.67 -7.60
CA HIS A 95 -9.23 -3.67 -6.59
C HIS A 95 -7.98 -2.87 -6.97
N PHE A 96 -6.86 -3.55 -7.22
CA PHE A 96 -5.59 -2.91 -7.52
C PHE A 96 -5.62 -2.16 -8.84
N LYS A 97 -5.04 -0.95 -8.85
CA LYS A 97 -4.92 -0.12 -10.04
C LYS A 97 -3.46 0.05 -10.44
N PHE A 98 -3.17 0.22 -11.72
CA PHE A 98 -1.81 0.50 -12.19
C PHE A 98 -1.25 1.78 -11.55
N LEU A 99 0.01 1.71 -11.14
CA LEU A 99 0.78 2.89 -10.77
C LEU A 99 1.24 3.61 -12.04
N ASP A 100 0.47 4.64 -12.40
CA ASP A 100 0.77 5.53 -13.51
C ASP A 100 2.07 6.34 -13.27
N GLY A 101 2.50 7.12 -14.27
CA GLY A 101 3.73 7.88 -14.25
C GLY A 101 4.88 7.06 -14.82
N LYS A 102 5.99 6.95 -14.08
CA LYS A 102 7.21 6.29 -14.59
C LYS A 102 7.05 4.80 -14.94
N TYR A 103 6.01 4.14 -14.42
CA TYR A 103 5.76 2.72 -14.64
C TYR A 103 4.65 2.45 -15.66
N LYS A 104 4.15 3.47 -16.36
CA LYS A 104 3.01 3.36 -17.28
C LYS A 104 3.16 2.26 -18.35
N PHE A 105 4.38 1.93 -18.75
CA PHE A 105 4.70 0.93 -19.78
C PHE A 105 5.42 -0.30 -19.23
N GLU A 106 5.37 -0.51 -17.92
CA GLU A 106 6.01 -1.65 -17.25
C GLU A 106 4.98 -2.77 -17.08
N PHE A 107 5.12 -3.81 -17.89
CA PHE A 107 4.20 -4.96 -17.89
C PHE A 107 4.70 -6.11 -17.02
N GLU A 108 6.01 -6.17 -16.78
CA GLU A 108 6.65 -7.17 -15.92
C GLU A 108 6.98 -6.56 -14.56
N TYR A 109 6.66 -7.29 -13.48
CA TYR A 109 6.73 -6.77 -12.12
C TYR A 109 6.02 -5.41 -12.02
N ALA A 110 4.83 -5.33 -12.60
CA ALA A 110 4.10 -4.09 -12.79
C ALA A 110 3.72 -3.51 -11.42
N PRO A 111 4.12 -2.27 -11.10
CA PRO A 111 3.73 -1.62 -9.86
C PRO A 111 2.25 -1.24 -9.86
N MET A 112 1.60 -1.54 -8.76
CA MET A 112 0.17 -1.39 -8.54
C MET A 112 -0.08 -0.61 -7.25
N LYS A 113 -1.29 -0.09 -7.11
CA LYS A 113 -1.70 0.69 -5.94
C LYS A 113 -3.11 0.33 -5.49
N SER A 114 -3.28 0.29 -4.18
CA SER A 114 -4.57 0.27 -3.48
C SER A 114 -4.87 1.67 -2.97
N TYR A 115 -6.13 2.09 -2.99
CA TYR A 115 -6.58 3.23 -2.18
C TYR A 115 -7.08 2.69 -0.83
N GLY A 116 -7.17 3.56 0.18
CA GLY A 116 -8.07 3.30 1.31
C GLY A 116 -9.53 3.35 0.88
N THR A 117 -10.42 3.21 1.85
CA THR A 117 -11.85 2.99 1.62
C THR A 117 -12.66 4.27 1.48
N GLU A 118 -12.15 5.40 1.96
CA GLU A 118 -12.81 6.70 1.91
C GLU A 118 -12.55 7.50 0.61
N SER A 119 -13.34 8.54 0.40
CA SER A 119 -13.16 9.46 -0.74
C SER A 119 -13.29 10.94 -0.31
N PRO A 120 -12.18 11.69 -0.23
CA PRO A 120 -10.82 11.28 -0.55
C PRO A 120 -10.19 10.39 0.53
N SER A 121 -9.44 9.36 0.10
CA SER A 121 -8.69 8.47 0.98
C SER A 121 -7.31 9.01 1.30
N PHE A 122 -6.93 8.96 2.57
CA PHE A 122 -5.59 9.30 3.04
C PHE A 122 -4.58 8.18 2.77
N ILE A 123 -4.93 6.91 2.96
CA ILE A 123 -3.94 5.82 2.92
C ILE A 123 -3.75 5.23 1.53
N ARG A 124 -2.56 4.67 1.31
CA ARG A 124 -2.21 4.01 0.05
C ARG A 124 -1.28 2.83 0.30
N LEU A 125 -1.62 1.69 -0.28
CA LEU A 125 -0.69 0.56 -0.42
C LEU A 125 -0.14 0.52 -1.84
N TYR A 126 1.11 0.10 -1.96
CA TYR A 126 1.80 -0.16 -3.21
C TYR A 126 2.24 -1.62 -3.26
N ALA A 127 2.13 -2.21 -4.44
CA ALA A 127 2.40 -3.62 -4.64
C ALA A 127 3.05 -3.87 -5.99
N ILE A 128 3.67 -5.04 -6.15
CA ILE A 128 4.12 -5.57 -7.44
C ILE A 128 3.15 -6.68 -7.84
N LYS A 129 2.59 -6.59 -9.06
CA LYS A 129 1.77 -7.67 -9.64
C LYS A 129 2.69 -8.80 -10.10
N MET A 130 2.44 -10.00 -9.57
CA MET A 130 3.17 -11.23 -9.89
C MET A 130 2.35 -12.19 -10.77
N GLY A 131 1.04 -11.99 -10.87
CA GLY A 131 0.16 -12.85 -11.65
C GLY A 131 -1.31 -12.49 -11.47
N ALA A 132 -2.21 -13.39 -11.91
CA ALA A 132 -3.65 -13.23 -11.70
C ALA A 132 -3.96 -13.26 -10.20
N ASN A 133 -4.56 -12.18 -9.68
CA ASN A 133 -4.85 -11.99 -8.26
C ASN A 133 -3.63 -12.11 -7.32
N ARG A 134 -2.39 -12.08 -7.83
CA ARG A 134 -1.17 -12.30 -7.06
C ARG A 134 -0.34 -11.03 -6.95
N TYR A 135 -0.12 -10.57 -5.73
CA TYR A 135 0.55 -9.31 -5.42
C TYR A 135 1.50 -9.42 -4.24
N ILE A 136 2.62 -8.70 -4.32
CA ILE A 136 3.55 -8.50 -3.20
C ILE A 136 3.45 -7.04 -2.77
N ILE A 137 3.00 -6.77 -1.55
CA ILE A 137 3.01 -5.43 -0.95
C ILE A 137 4.45 -5.02 -0.67
N VAL A 138 4.83 -3.82 -1.12
CA VAL A 138 6.20 -3.30 -1.02
C VAL A 138 6.31 -2.03 -0.20
N GLY A 139 5.18 -1.47 0.22
CA GLY A 139 5.12 -0.31 1.07
C GLY A 139 3.81 0.46 0.93
N GLY A 140 3.72 1.59 1.63
CA GLY A 140 2.53 2.42 1.68
C GLY A 140 2.75 3.69 2.48
N GLY A 141 1.71 4.49 2.60
CA GLY A 141 1.69 5.58 3.56
C GLY A 141 0.52 6.55 3.36
N ILE A 142 0.58 7.64 4.14
CA ILE A 142 -0.46 8.68 4.17
C ILE A 142 -0.19 9.71 3.08
N LYS A 143 -1.19 9.98 2.25
CA LYS A 143 -1.11 10.84 1.08
C LYS A 143 -1.87 12.15 1.31
N LEU A 144 -1.11 13.23 1.51
CA LEU A 144 -1.65 14.57 1.76
C LEU A 144 -1.89 15.42 0.51
N CYS A 145 -1.32 15.05 -0.64
CA CYS A 145 -1.41 15.81 -1.89
C CYS A 145 -1.92 14.93 -3.03
N LYS A 146 -2.49 15.55 -4.09
CA LYS A 146 -3.02 14.82 -5.24
C LYS A 146 -1.95 13.97 -5.93
N THR A 147 -0.71 14.46 -6.02
CA THR A 147 0.39 13.72 -6.63
C THR A 147 1.36 13.20 -5.56
N ILE A 148 1.95 12.02 -5.81
CA ILE A 148 3.02 11.49 -4.94
C ILE A 148 4.25 12.42 -4.95
N GLN A 149 4.41 13.21 -6.01
CA GLN A 149 5.54 14.10 -6.24
C GLN A 149 5.58 15.29 -5.27
N GLU A 150 4.44 15.62 -4.66
CA GLU A 150 4.24 16.74 -3.74
C GLU A 150 4.25 16.30 -2.27
N SER A 151 4.35 15.00 -1.97
CA SER A 151 4.42 14.51 -0.59
C SER A 151 5.89 14.47 -0.14
N PRO A 152 6.29 15.27 0.86
CA PRO A 152 7.70 15.42 1.24
C PRO A 152 8.38 14.14 1.74
N TYR A 153 7.60 13.12 2.15
CA TYR A 153 8.10 11.87 2.73
C TYR A 153 7.79 10.61 1.92
N LEU A 154 6.70 10.59 1.15
CA LEU A 154 6.29 9.38 0.43
C LEU A 154 7.09 9.13 -0.86
N LYS A 155 7.57 10.20 -1.51
CA LYS A 155 8.01 10.13 -2.90
C LYS A 155 9.27 9.30 -3.08
N ASP A 156 10.31 9.61 -2.33
CA ASP A 156 11.62 9.01 -2.58
C ASP A 156 11.68 7.59 -2.01
N HIS A 157 11.18 7.38 -0.78
CA HIS A 157 11.21 6.06 -0.14
C HIS A 157 10.33 5.01 -0.84
N ILE A 158 9.08 5.31 -1.20
CA ILE A 158 8.21 4.31 -1.84
C ILE A 158 8.69 3.96 -3.24
N ILE A 159 9.13 4.96 -4.01
CA ILE A 159 9.63 4.72 -5.36
C ILE A 159 10.94 3.93 -5.32
N GLN A 160 11.83 4.23 -4.38
CA GLN A 160 13.05 3.46 -4.15
C GLN A 160 12.72 2.02 -3.71
N ASN A 161 11.74 1.83 -2.82
CA ASN A 161 11.29 0.51 -2.38
C ASN A 161 10.75 -0.32 -3.56
N ILE A 162 9.87 0.26 -4.38
CA ILE A 162 9.37 -0.41 -5.59
C ILE A 162 10.53 -0.81 -6.49
N ASP A 163 11.47 0.10 -6.80
CA ASP A 163 12.59 -0.21 -7.69
C ASP A 163 13.53 -1.27 -7.08
N LYS A 164 13.81 -1.17 -5.78
CA LYS A 164 14.65 -2.13 -5.02
C LYS A 164 14.06 -3.53 -5.08
N VAL A 165 12.76 -3.67 -4.78
CA VAL A 165 12.09 -4.98 -4.80
C VAL A 165 12.00 -5.52 -6.22
N ARG A 166 11.68 -4.69 -7.23
CA ARG A 166 11.69 -5.12 -8.65
C ARG A 166 13.06 -5.64 -9.07
N ALA A 167 14.13 -4.93 -8.73
CA ALA A 167 15.50 -5.34 -9.05
C ALA A 167 15.86 -6.65 -8.35
N TRP A 168 15.48 -6.80 -7.08
CA TRP A 168 15.67 -8.03 -6.32
C TRP A 168 14.92 -9.22 -6.93
N LEU A 169 13.63 -9.09 -7.21
CA LEU A 169 12.84 -10.16 -7.85
C LEU A 169 13.47 -10.61 -9.19
N LYS A 170 13.92 -9.65 -10.01
CA LYS A 170 14.60 -9.94 -11.29
C LYS A 170 15.94 -10.64 -11.09
N CYS A 171 16.74 -10.19 -10.11
CA CYS A 171 18.07 -10.74 -9.85
C CYS A 171 18.01 -12.19 -9.36
N TYR A 172 17.00 -12.53 -8.55
CA TYR A 172 16.81 -13.87 -8.00
C TYR A 172 15.91 -14.76 -8.86
N GLY A 173 15.40 -14.24 -9.98
CA GLY A 173 14.53 -14.99 -10.89
C GLY A 173 13.21 -15.43 -10.23
N ILE A 174 12.64 -14.57 -9.38
CA ILE A 174 11.37 -14.85 -8.69
C ILE A 174 10.24 -14.34 -9.59
N TYR A 175 9.47 -15.26 -10.17
CA TYR A 175 8.35 -14.99 -11.07
C TYR A 175 7.03 -15.50 -10.50
N GLU A 176 7.06 -16.62 -9.77
CA GLU A 176 5.89 -17.33 -9.30
C GLU A 176 5.95 -17.67 -7.81
N GLU A 177 4.78 -18.01 -7.24
CA GLU A 177 4.62 -18.22 -5.80
C GLU A 177 5.51 -19.32 -5.22
N ASN A 178 5.77 -20.38 -5.98
CA ASN A 178 6.65 -21.48 -5.56
C ASN A 178 8.10 -21.04 -5.31
N GLU A 179 8.47 -19.85 -5.78
CA GLU A 179 9.80 -19.26 -5.62
C GLU A 179 9.86 -18.27 -4.45
N PHE A 180 8.76 -18.06 -3.73
CA PHE A 180 8.69 -17.12 -2.59
C PHE A 180 9.29 -17.66 -1.29
N THR A 181 9.81 -18.90 -1.28
CA THR A 181 10.32 -19.59 -0.09
C THR A 181 11.83 -19.86 -0.14
N ASN A 182 12.58 -19.19 -1.01
CA ASN A 182 14.03 -19.31 -1.08
C ASN A 182 14.75 -18.35 -0.14
#